data_AF-A0A8J3T9X2-F1
#
_entry.id   AF-A0A8J3T9X2-F1
#
_cell.length_a   1.000
_cell.length_b   1.000
_cell.length_c   1.000
_cell.angle_alpha   90.00
_cell.angle_beta   90.00
_cell.angle_gamma   90.00
#
_symmetry.space_group_name_H-M   'P 1'
#
loop_
_entity.id
_entity.type
_entity.pdbx_description
1 polymer ?
#
loop_
_entity_poly.entity_id
_entity_poly.type
_entity_poly.pdbx_seq_one_letter_code
_entity_poly.pdbx_strand_id
1 'polypeptide(L)'
;MRFLMMTTDDRSADNPPDEAMMAQMAEFIEEMSKSGVLLATGGLDPRATRITSSGGKITVTDGPYTEAKEVVVGFALIETRTKEEAIELSKRFWKIVGDGEGVIQQVFGPGDVPPGQ
;
A
#
# COMPACT_ATOMS: atom_id res chain seq x y z
N MET A 1 1.65 -16.48 -2.01
CA MET A 1 2.58 -15.41 -2.45
C MET A 1 2.12 -14.10 -1.84
N ARG A 2 3.02 -13.25 -1.37
CA ARG A 2 2.64 -11.98 -0.75
C ARG A 2 2.86 -10.81 -1.69
N PHE A 3 1.94 -9.86 -1.67
CA PHE A 3 2.01 -8.64 -2.47
C PHE A 3 1.68 -7.44 -1.60
N LEU A 4 2.44 -6.36 -1.77
CA LEU A 4 2.20 -5.06 -1.19
C LEU A 4 1.57 -4.18 -2.27
N MET A 5 0.31 -3.82 -2.07
CA MET A 5 -0.39 -2.81 -2.84
C MET A 5 -0.18 -1.45 -2.15
N MET A 6 0.19 -0.43 -2.91
CA MET A 6 0.44 0.92 -2.39
C MET A 6 -0.25 1.94 -3.28
N THR A 7 -0.87 2.95 -2.68
CA THR A 7 -1.37 4.14 -3.38
C THR A 7 -0.33 5.25 -3.28
N THR A 8 -0.06 5.94 -4.37
CA THR A 8 1.01 6.97 -4.46
C THR A 8 0.47 8.38 -4.72
N ASP A 9 -0.84 8.51 -4.87
CA ASP A 9 -1.53 9.76 -5.16
C ASP A 9 -2.38 10.19 -3.94
N ASP A 10 -2.04 11.33 -3.32
CA ASP A 10 -2.78 11.90 -2.19
C ASP A 10 -3.87 12.87 -2.66
N ARG A 11 -4.86 12.38 -3.40
CA ARG A 11 -6.02 13.21 -3.76
C ARG A 11 -7.06 13.32 -2.65
N SER A 12 -6.80 12.75 -1.47
CA SER A 12 -7.78 12.73 -0.38
C SER A 12 -8.15 14.13 0.12
N ALA A 13 -7.24 15.11 -0.05
CA ALA A 13 -7.49 16.51 0.24
C ALA A 13 -8.41 17.19 -0.79
N ASP A 14 -8.33 16.79 -2.06
CA ASP A 14 -9.13 17.38 -3.16
C ASP A 14 -10.48 16.69 -3.31
N ASN A 15 -10.55 15.39 -3.01
CA ASN A 15 -11.75 14.55 -3.06
C ASN A 15 -11.84 13.70 -1.79
N PRO A 16 -12.42 14.24 -0.71
CA PRO A 16 -12.58 13.47 0.52
C PRO A 16 -13.49 12.26 0.31
N PRO A 17 -13.23 11.13 0.99
CA PRO A 17 -14.11 9.98 1.01
C PRO A 17 -15.56 10.34 1.37
N ASP A 18 -16.52 9.93 0.53
CA ASP A 18 -17.93 9.97 0.90
C ASP A 18 -18.35 8.73 1.72
N GLU A 19 -19.53 8.80 2.35
CA GLU A 19 -20.02 7.72 3.22
C GLU A 19 -20.22 6.40 2.47
N ALA A 20 -20.64 6.46 1.20
CA ALA A 20 -20.88 5.29 0.38
C ALA A 20 -19.58 4.56 0.06
N MET A 21 -18.54 5.29 -0.34
CA MET A 21 -17.20 4.77 -0.59
C MET A 21 -16.61 4.16 0.68
N MET A 22 -16.77 4.82 1.83
CA MET A 22 -16.29 4.31 3.12
C MET A 22 -16.97 3.00 3.49
N ALA A 23 -18.30 2.88 3.28
CA ALA A 23 -19.04 1.64 3.53
C ALA A 23 -18.57 0.50 2.61
N GLN A 24 -18.42 0.77 1.31
CA GLN A 24 -17.92 -0.22 0.34
C GLN A 24 -16.49 -0.66 0.66
N MET A 25 -15.63 0.26 1.09
CA MET A 25 -14.27 -0.06 1.51
C MET A 25 -14.27 -0.94 2.77
N ALA A 26 -15.13 -0.64 3.75
CA ALA A 26 -15.26 -1.44 4.96
C ALA A 26 -15.71 -2.88 4.66
N GLU A 27 -16.71 -3.05 3.81
CA GLU A 27 -17.16 -4.38 3.35
C GLU A 27 -16.05 -5.14 2.63
N PHE A 28 -15.30 -4.46 1.75
CA PHE A 28 -14.20 -5.06 1.01
C PHE A 28 -13.05 -5.51 1.92
N ILE A 29 -12.67 -4.67 2.90
CA ILE A 29 -11.66 -5.02 3.90
C ILE A 29 -12.13 -6.19 4.76
N GLU A 30 -13.39 -6.20 5.19
CA GLU A 30 -13.97 -7.28 5.99
C GLU A 30 -13.96 -8.63 5.22
N GLU A 31 -14.34 -8.62 3.95
CA GLU A 31 -14.29 -9.80 3.08
C GLU A 31 -12.86 -10.36 2.95
N MET A 32 -11.88 -9.49 2.65
CA MET A 32 -10.49 -9.91 2.50
C MET A 32 -9.89 -10.38 3.82
N SER A 33 -10.29 -9.78 4.95
CA SER A 33 -9.84 -10.19 6.28
C SER A 33 -10.40 -11.56 6.66
N LYS A 34 -11.69 -11.80 6.44
CA LYS A 34 -12.35 -13.08 6.73
C LYS A 34 -11.81 -14.24 5.89
N SER A 35 -11.43 -13.95 4.63
CA SER A 35 -10.81 -14.95 3.75
C SER A 35 -9.34 -15.23 4.08
N GLY A 36 -8.72 -14.45 4.97
CA GLY A 36 -7.29 -14.55 5.30
C GLY A 36 -6.37 -14.00 4.20
N VAL A 37 -6.92 -13.40 3.16
CA VAL A 37 -6.15 -12.78 2.07
C VAL A 37 -5.49 -11.50 2.54
N LEU A 38 -6.15 -10.69 3.38
CA LEU A 38 -5.56 -9.47 3.91
C LEU A 38 -4.73 -9.75 5.15
N LEU A 39 -3.43 -9.44 5.08
CA LEU A 39 -2.50 -9.58 6.19
C LEU A 39 -2.38 -8.30 7.03
N ALA A 40 -2.36 -7.14 6.36
CA ALA A 40 -2.34 -5.82 6.99
C ALA A 40 -2.80 -4.73 6.02
N THR A 41 -3.37 -3.64 6.51
CA THR A 41 -3.72 -2.46 5.70
C THR A 41 -3.70 -1.19 6.56
N GLY A 42 -3.52 -0.04 5.93
CA GLY A 42 -3.64 1.24 6.61
C GLY A 42 -3.29 2.44 5.73
N GLY A 43 -3.73 3.62 6.17
CA GLY A 43 -3.21 4.90 5.68
C GLY A 43 -1.87 5.22 6.33
N LEU A 44 -1.01 5.93 5.60
CA LEU A 44 0.29 6.38 6.09
C LEU A 44 0.26 7.89 6.34
N ASP A 45 0.90 8.33 7.42
CA ASP A 45 1.10 9.76 7.68
C ASP A 45 2.16 10.30 6.71
N PRO A 46 1.86 11.34 5.90
CA PRO A 46 2.85 11.94 5.01
C PRO A 46 4.04 12.56 5.76
N ARG A 47 3.91 12.82 7.07
CA ARG A 47 5.01 13.20 7.96
C ARG A 47 5.81 11.94 8.34
N ALA A 48 6.69 11.52 7.44
CA ALA A 48 7.63 10.45 7.74
C ALA A 48 8.88 10.98 8.48
N THR A 49 9.62 10.06 9.10
CA THR A 49 10.99 10.26 9.60
C THR A 49 11.93 9.44 8.72
N ARG A 50 12.94 10.09 8.13
CA ARG A 50 13.92 9.41 7.28
C ARG A 50 15.12 9.00 8.12
N ILE A 51 15.48 7.72 8.00
CA ILE A 51 16.66 7.16 8.63
C ILE A 51 17.61 6.71 7.53
N THR A 52 18.87 7.16 7.60
CA THR A 52 19.94 6.72 6.70
C THR A 52 21.09 6.12 7.51
N SER A 53 21.72 5.07 6.98
CA SER A 53 22.92 4.48 7.56
C SER A 53 23.99 4.44 6.47
N SER A 54 25.12 5.10 6.69
CA SER A 54 26.23 5.15 5.73
C SER A 54 27.56 5.24 6.47
N GLY A 55 28.52 4.39 6.10
CA GLY A 55 29.86 4.37 6.71
C GLY A 55 29.87 4.17 8.22
N GLY A 56 28.89 3.43 8.78
CA GLY A 56 28.74 3.23 10.23
C GLY A 56 28.09 4.40 10.97
N LYS A 57 27.70 5.46 10.28
CA LYS A 57 26.95 6.59 10.86
C LYS A 57 25.46 6.46 10.53
N ILE A 58 24.63 6.57 11.55
CA ILE A 58 23.17 6.66 11.43
C ILE A 58 22.77 8.13 11.51
N THR A 59 21.96 8.60 10.56
CA THR A 59 21.38 9.94 10.56
C THR A 59 19.87 9.81 10.53
N VAL A 60 19.22 10.47 11.48
CA VAL A 60 17.77 10.61 11.56
C VAL A 60 17.42 12.04 11.18
N THR A 61 16.50 12.17 10.24
CA THR A 61 15.92 13.44 9.82
C THR A 61 14.41 13.30 10.00
N ASP A 62 13.74 14.36 10.43
CA ASP A 62 12.28 14.43 10.43
C ASP A 62 11.78 15.19 9.19
N GLY A 63 10.63 14.78 8.65
CA GLY A 63 9.98 15.41 7.50
C GLY A 63 9.28 16.74 7.84
N PRO A 64 8.72 17.46 6.85
CA PRO A 64 8.03 16.90 5.69
C PRO A 64 8.96 16.52 4.53
N TYR A 65 8.73 15.34 3.94
CA TYR A 65 9.42 14.89 2.73
C TYR A 65 8.56 15.10 1.49
N THR A 66 8.30 16.37 1.16
CA THR A 66 7.47 16.75 -0.01
C THR A 66 8.17 16.57 -1.35
N GLU A 67 9.49 16.31 -1.38
CA GLU A 67 10.24 16.13 -2.63
C GLU A 67 10.18 14.70 -3.21
N ALA A 68 9.63 13.73 -2.47
CA ALA A 68 9.38 12.41 -3.01
C ALA A 68 8.09 12.47 -3.83
N LYS A 69 8.20 12.50 -5.16
CA LYS A 69 7.07 12.47 -6.12
C LYS A 69 6.13 11.24 -5.99
N GLU A 70 6.31 10.41 -4.98
CA GLU A 70 5.64 9.12 -4.80
C GLU A 70 5.48 8.84 -3.30
N VAL A 71 4.86 9.78 -2.56
CA VAL A 71 4.51 9.52 -1.16
C VAL A 71 3.46 8.42 -1.14
N VAL A 72 3.79 7.29 -0.55
CA VAL A 72 2.79 6.24 -0.32
C VAL A 72 1.80 6.75 0.72
N VAL A 73 0.53 6.82 0.35
CA VAL A 73 -0.55 7.35 1.21
C VAL A 73 -1.33 6.24 1.89
N GLY A 74 -1.28 5.03 1.34
CA GLY A 74 -1.93 3.86 1.90
C GLY A 74 -1.30 2.58 1.38
N PHE A 75 -1.46 1.50 2.14
CA PHE A 75 -0.96 0.19 1.76
C PHE A 75 -1.95 -0.92 2.13
N ALA A 76 -1.88 -2.03 1.38
CA ALA A 76 -2.47 -3.30 1.74
C ALA A 76 -1.46 -4.42 1.46
N LEU A 77 -1.12 -5.19 2.49
CA LEU A 77 -0.34 -6.41 2.38
C LEU A 77 -1.30 -7.58 2.24
N ILE A 78 -1.27 -8.27 1.10
CA ILE A 78 -2.15 -9.38 0.79
C ILE A 78 -1.38 -10.66 0.50
N GLU A 79 -2.01 -11.80 0.72
CA GLU A 79 -1.53 -13.12 0.34
C GLU A 79 -2.48 -13.79 -0.65
N THR A 80 -1.97 -14.04 -1.86
CA THR A 80 -2.70 -14.66 -2.97
C THR A 80 -1.90 -15.82 -3.57
N ARG A 81 -2.55 -16.66 -4.37
CA ARG A 81 -1.89 -17.78 -5.04
C ARG A 81 -1.08 -17.32 -6.25
N THR A 82 -1.55 -16.27 -6.92
CA THR A 82 -0.88 -15.71 -8.12
C THR A 82 -0.87 -14.19 -8.11
N LYS A 83 -0.06 -13.60 -9.01
CA LYS A 83 -0.02 -12.15 -9.25
C LYS A 83 -1.34 -11.65 -9.83
N GLU A 84 -1.99 -12.45 -10.67
CA GLU A 84 -3.26 -12.10 -11.31
C GLU A 84 -4.37 -11.93 -10.27
N GLU A 85 -4.42 -12.78 -9.25
CA GLU A 85 -5.35 -12.61 -8.13
C GLU A 85 -5.13 -11.29 -7.38
N ALA A 86 -3.87 -10.91 -7.14
CA ALA A 86 -3.54 -9.62 -6.53
C ALA A 86 -3.97 -8.43 -7.41
N ILE A 87 -3.82 -8.55 -8.74
CA ILE A 87 -4.28 -7.54 -9.69
C ILE A 87 -5.82 -7.41 -9.67
N GLU A 88 -6.56 -8.52 -9.60
CA GLU A 88 -8.02 -8.46 -9.53
C GLU A 88 -8.52 -7.81 -8.23
N LEU A 89 -7.86 -8.07 -7.10
CA LEU A 89 -8.15 -7.37 -5.84
C LEU A 89 -7.85 -5.87 -5.96
N SER A 90 -6.75 -5.49 -6.61
CA SER A 90 -6.45 -4.08 -6.89
C SER A 90 -7.49 -3.42 -7.80
N LYS A 91 -7.98 -4.11 -8.83
CA LYS A 91 -9.07 -3.58 -9.66
C LYS A 91 -10.35 -3.36 -8.86
N ARG A 92 -10.67 -4.24 -7.91
CA ARG A 92 -11.83 -4.05 -7.00
C ARG A 92 -11.63 -2.82 -6.11
N PHE A 93 -10.44 -2.65 -5.54
CA PHE A 93 -10.08 -1.45 -4.78
C PHE A 93 -10.29 -0.17 -5.62
N TRP A 94 -9.77 -0.11 -6.85
CA TRP A 94 -9.90 1.07 -7.71
C TRP A 94 -11.35 1.36 -8.15
N LYS A 95 -12.20 0.34 -8.26
CA LYS A 95 -13.65 0.55 -8.49
C LYS A 95 -14.36 1.21 -7.31
N ILE A 96 -13.81 1.08 -6.09
CA ILE A 96 -14.35 1.71 -4.89
C ILE A 96 -13.80 3.13 -4.78
N VAL A 97 -12.48 3.30 -4.87
CA VAL A 97 -11.83 4.60 -4.58
C VAL A 97 -11.82 5.59 -5.76
N GLY A 98 -12.09 5.12 -6.98
CA GLY A 98 -12.09 5.96 -8.19
C GLY A 98 -10.71 6.17 -8.79
N ASP A 99 -10.51 7.30 -9.45
CA ASP A 99 -9.28 7.60 -10.20
C ASP A 99 -8.08 7.84 -9.26
N GLY A 100 -6.92 7.27 -9.60
CA GLY A 100 -5.68 7.49 -8.89
C GLY A 100 -4.54 6.60 -9.40
N GLU A 101 -3.42 6.62 -8.69
CA GLU A 101 -2.23 5.83 -9.03
C GLU A 101 -1.78 4.96 -7.86
N GLY A 102 -1.23 3.79 -8.20
CA GLY A 102 -0.65 2.89 -7.23
C GLY A 102 0.17 1.78 -7.87
N VAL A 103 0.89 1.06 -7.02
CA VAL A 103 1.82 0.01 -7.41
C VAL A 103 1.54 -1.28 -6.66
N ILE A 104 1.76 -2.42 -7.32
CA ILE A 104 1.71 -3.75 -6.72
C ILE A 104 3.11 -4.36 -6.80
N GLN A 105 3.69 -4.65 -5.64
CA GLN A 105 5.02 -5.26 -5.55
C GLN A 105 4.95 -6.60 -4.85
N GLN A 106 5.71 -7.59 -5.34
CA GLN A 106 5.83 -8.87 -4.66
C GLN A 106 6.71 -8.70 -3.41
N VAL A 107 6.25 -9.26 -2.29
CA VAL A 107 6.98 -9.30 -1.03
C VAL A 107 7.64 -10.66 -0.88
N PHE A 108 8.96 -10.65 -0.77
CA PHE A 108 9.78 -11.83 -0.51
C PHE A 108 10.05 -11.93 1.00
N GLY A 109 9.84 -13.12 1.56
CA GLY A 109 10.22 -13.45 2.92
C GLY A 109 11.69 -13.87 3.04
N PRO A 110 12.16 -14.13 4.27
CA PRO A 110 13.54 -14.53 4.56
C PRO A 110 14.04 -15.79 3.83
N GLY A 111 13.13 -16.60 3.26
CA GLY A 111 13.47 -17.81 2.49
C GLY A 111 13.06 -17.77 1.02
N ASP A 112 12.47 -16.66 0.55
CA ASP A 112 12.07 -16.56 -0.85
C ASP A 112 13.26 -16.07 -1.70
N VAL A 113 13.51 -16.72 -2.84
CA VAL A 113 14.57 -16.31 -3.78
C VAL A 113 13.97 -15.31 -4.78
N PRO A 114 14.50 -14.07 -4.88
CA PRO A 114 14.04 -13.10 -5.87
C PRO A 114 14.27 -13.61 -7.30
N PRO A 115 13.36 -13.39 -8.25
CA PRO A 115 13.59 -13.75 -9.64
C PRO A 115 14.80 -13.00 -10.20
N GLY A 116 15.75 -13.74 -10.79
CA GLY A 116 16.91 -13.15 -11.48
C GLY A 116 18.11 -12.79 -10.60
N GLN A 117 18.20 -13.32 -9.37
CA GLN A 117 19.47 -13.46 -8.66
C GLN A 117 20.15 -14.79 -9.00
#